data_AF-J3MKS7-F1
#
_entry.id   AF-J3MKS7-F1
#
_cell.length_a   1.000
_cell.length_b   1.000
_cell.length_c   1.000
_cell.angle_alpha   90.00
_cell.angle_beta   90.00
_cell.angle_gamma   90.00
#
_symmetry.space_group_name_H-M   'P 1'
#
loop_
_entity.id
_entity.type
_entity.pdbx_description
1 polymer ?
#
loop_
_entity_poly.entity_id
_entity_poly.type
_entity_poly.pdbx_seq_one_letter_code
_entity_poly.pdbx_strand_id
1 'polypeptide(L)'
;MASTGPPLRIMELYYDWPRRRNLNVVRHQLSADPLYDVEWDNGTTFYFDSRSCRAEQFPVGVLRPDWLADGEGVVYLGRQVTGGIECDVWDKLGFVVYFQEVATGRPVRWNFLDVTGIQQFVMSFEIGVEMPEDSEWQAPAHCFPADDDDEETIKSESDRIDGVQDGLDAARLLRKLAGAAPFY
;
A
#
# COMPACT_ATOMS: atom_id res chain seq x y z
N MET A 1 9.12 25.41 10.38
CA MET A 1 9.32 24.04 10.88
C MET A 1 8.62 23.12 9.89
N ALA A 2 9.37 22.27 9.20
CA ALA A 2 8.75 21.23 8.36
C ALA A 2 8.06 20.21 9.28
N SER A 3 6.88 19.75 8.90
CA SER A 3 6.16 18.69 9.60
C SER A 3 7.05 17.44 9.67
N THR A 4 7.15 16.80 10.83
CA THR A 4 7.84 15.52 11.02
C THR A 4 6.93 14.32 10.75
N GLY A 5 5.68 14.57 10.35
CA GLY A 5 4.72 13.54 9.96
C GLY A 5 4.71 13.27 8.45
N PRO A 6 4.08 12.16 8.02
CA PRO A 6 4.04 11.76 6.62
C PRO A 6 3.41 12.87 5.75
N PRO A 7 3.90 13.06 4.51
CA PRO A 7 3.41 14.12 3.64
C PRO A 7 1.94 13.90 3.28
N LEU A 8 1.16 14.99 3.28
CA LEU A 8 -0.22 14.95 2.85
C LEU A 8 -0.30 14.60 1.35
N ARG A 9 -1.19 13.67 1.02
CA ARG A 9 -1.41 13.17 -0.34
C ARG A 9 -2.86 12.77 -0.53
N ILE A 10 -3.31 12.84 -1.78
CA ILE A 10 -4.57 12.22 -2.23
C ILE A 10 -4.16 10.98 -3.03
N MET A 11 -4.87 9.87 -2.85
CA MET A 11 -4.64 8.68 -3.67
C MET A 11 -5.94 8.14 -4.24
N GLU A 12 -5.85 7.59 -5.43
CA GLU A 12 -6.89 6.78 -6.05
C GLU A 12 -6.42 5.33 -5.96
N LEU A 13 -7.18 4.47 -5.26
CA LEU A 13 -6.88 3.04 -5.13
C LEU A 13 -7.84 2.24 -6.01
N TYR A 14 -7.29 1.57 -7.02
CA TYR A 14 -7.98 0.58 -7.82
C TYR A 14 -7.65 -0.80 -7.29
N TYR A 15 -8.68 -1.55 -6.90
CA TYR A 15 -8.55 -2.88 -6.31
C TYR A 15 -9.25 -3.91 -7.18
N ASP A 16 -8.48 -4.76 -7.87
CA ASP A 16 -8.98 -5.78 -8.81
C ASP A 16 -8.55 -7.17 -8.32
N TRP A 17 -9.29 -7.68 -7.33
CA TRP A 17 -9.04 -9.01 -6.77
C TRP A 17 -9.19 -10.15 -7.78
N PRO A 18 -10.19 -10.18 -8.68
CA PRO A 18 -10.28 -11.22 -9.71
C PRO A 18 -9.00 -11.33 -10.55
N ARG A 19 -8.30 -10.21 -10.82
CA ARG A 19 -7.00 -10.19 -11.50
C ARG A 19 -5.79 -10.07 -10.57
N ARG A 20 -6.00 -10.18 -9.25
CA ARG A 20 -4.95 -10.27 -8.23
C ARG A 20 -3.97 -9.10 -8.24
N ARG A 21 -4.49 -7.89 -8.41
CA ARG A 21 -3.71 -6.66 -8.53
C ARG A 21 -4.35 -5.47 -7.81
N ASN A 22 -3.52 -4.56 -7.33
CA ASN A 22 -3.95 -3.25 -6.85
C ASN A 22 -3.07 -2.14 -7.45
N LEU A 23 -3.63 -0.94 -7.57
CA LEU A 23 -2.93 0.23 -8.07
C LEU A 23 -3.31 1.44 -7.22
N ASN A 24 -2.32 2.06 -6.59
CA ASN A 24 -2.45 3.38 -5.99
C ASN A 24 -1.86 4.43 -6.94
N VAL A 25 -2.66 5.43 -7.30
CA VAL A 25 -2.20 6.65 -8.00
C VAL A 25 -2.12 7.77 -6.98
N VAL A 26 -0.91 8.10 -6.54
CA VAL A 26 -0.64 9.00 -5.41
C VAL A 26 -0.24 10.38 -5.90
N ARG A 27 -0.99 11.41 -5.46
CA ARG A 27 -0.75 12.82 -5.79
C ARG A 27 -0.34 13.60 -4.54
N HIS A 28 0.90 14.09 -4.54
CA HIS A 28 1.41 14.98 -3.51
C HIS A 28 1.10 16.45 -3.84
N GLN A 29 0.86 17.28 -2.83
CA GLN A 29 0.41 18.67 -3.04
C GLN A 29 1.35 19.54 -3.91
N LEU A 30 2.65 19.21 -3.95
CA LEU A 30 3.67 19.99 -4.67
C LEU A 30 4.32 19.23 -5.83
N SER A 31 3.80 18.04 -6.18
CA SER A 31 4.29 17.28 -7.35
C SER A 31 3.27 17.36 -8.48
N ALA A 32 3.73 17.71 -9.67
CA ALA A 32 2.91 17.62 -10.89
C ALA A 32 2.80 16.17 -11.38
N ASP A 33 3.78 15.33 -11.03
CA ASP A 33 3.89 13.95 -11.47
C ASP A 33 3.37 13.02 -10.36
N PRO A 34 2.35 12.18 -10.62
CA PRO A 34 1.87 11.21 -9.65
C PRO A 34 2.89 10.08 -9.46
N LEU A 35 2.92 9.54 -8.24
CA LEU A 35 3.60 8.27 -7.95
C LEU A 35 2.59 7.14 -8.16
N TYR A 36 2.94 6.18 -8.99
CA TYR A 36 2.20 4.93 -9.17
C TYR A 36 2.80 3.87 -8.26
N ASP A 37 1.94 3.12 -7.59
CA ASP A 37 2.28 1.96 -6.78
C ASP A 37 1.38 0.81 -7.22
N VAL A 38 1.93 -0.08 -8.05
CA VAL A 38 1.23 -1.24 -8.58
C VAL A 38 1.72 -2.50 -7.89
N GLU A 39 0.80 -3.24 -7.30
CA GLU A 39 1.09 -4.45 -6.53
C GLU A 39 0.36 -5.66 -7.12
N TRP A 40 1.04 -6.81 -7.09
CA TRP A 40 0.52 -8.10 -7.52
C TRP A 40 0.46 -9.08 -6.34
N ASP A 41 -0.50 -10.02 -6.36
CA ASP A 41 -0.67 -11.02 -5.28
C ASP A 41 0.52 -12.00 -5.15
N ASN A 42 1.39 -12.08 -6.16
CA ASN A 42 2.66 -12.80 -6.04
C ASN A 42 3.71 -12.03 -5.20
N GLY A 43 3.36 -10.85 -4.70
CA GLY A 43 4.18 -9.97 -3.90
C GLY A 43 5.07 -9.01 -4.68
N THR A 44 5.05 -9.03 -6.01
CA THR A 44 5.79 -8.06 -6.81
C THR A 44 5.11 -6.70 -6.76
N THR A 45 5.86 -5.66 -6.45
CA THR A 45 5.38 -4.28 -6.38
C THR A 45 6.32 -3.36 -7.15
N PHE A 46 5.77 -2.41 -7.90
CA PHE A 46 6.53 -1.35 -8.53
C PHE A 46 6.04 0.01 -8.06
N TYR A 47 6.99 0.84 -7.61
CA TYR A 47 6.81 2.26 -7.37
C TYR A 47 7.47 3.03 -8.50
N PHE A 48 6.73 3.85 -9.24
CA PHE A 48 7.31 4.61 -10.34
C PHE A 48 6.63 5.96 -10.59
N ASP A 49 7.39 6.87 -11.17
CA ASP A 49 6.91 8.12 -11.75
C ASP A 49 7.53 8.29 -13.16
N SER A 50 7.47 9.48 -13.75
CA SER A 50 8.04 9.72 -15.09
C SER A 50 9.57 9.59 -15.16
N ARG A 51 10.27 9.58 -14.02
CA ARG A 51 11.74 9.68 -13.95
C ARG A 51 12.41 8.56 -13.17
N SER A 52 11.68 7.88 -12.31
CA SER A 52 12.22 6.93 -11.36
C SER A 52 11.34 5.69 -11.27
N CYS A 53 11.99 4.57 -11.01
CA CYS A 53 11.31 3.32 -10.69
C CYS A 53 12.06 2.56 -9.61
N ARG A 54 11.30 1.90 -8.75
CA ARG A 54 11.77 0.95 -7.75
C ARG A 54 10.86 -0.27 -7.75
N ALA A 55 11.45 -1.43 -7.97
CA ALA A 55 10.78 -2.71 -7.81
C ALA A 55 11.04 -3.26 -6.39
N GLU A 56 10.01 -3.79 -5.76
CA GLU A 56 10.08 -4.44 -4.45
C GLU A 56 9.32 -5.75 -4.42
N GLN A 57 9.67 -6.59 -3.45
CA GLN A 57 9.01 -7.85 -3.19
C GLN A 57 8.41 -7.83 -1.77
N PHE A 58 7.09 -7.74 -1.69
CA PHE A 58 6.32 -7.83 -0.46
C PHE A 58 5.60 -9.17 -0.37
N PRO A 59 6.06 -10.12 0.46
CA PRO A 59 5.51 -11.46 0.43
C PRO A 59 4.05 -11.59 0.89
N VAL A 60 3.45 -10.51 1.42
CA VAL A 60 2.01 -10.46 1.73
C VAL A 60 1.14 -10.37 0.48
N GLY A 61 1.65 -9.77 -0.60
CA GLY A 61 0.88 -9.49 -1.82
C GLY A 61 -0.30 -8.55 -1.58
N VAL A 62 -1.28 -8.63 -2.48
CA VAL A 62 -2.52 -7.84 -2.43
C VAL A 62 -3.43 -8.39 -1.32
N LEU A 63 -3.97 -7.50 -0.48
CA LEU A 63 -4.92 -7.89 0.56
C LEU A 63 -6.12 -8.62 -0.05
N ARG A 64 -6.43 -9.81 0.45
CA ARG A 64 -7.57 -10.61 -0.02
C ARG A 64 -8.90 -10.05 0.52
N PRO A 65 -10.05 -10.26 -0.13
CA PRO A 65 -11.34 -9.77 0.37
C PRO A 65 -11.72 -10.26 1.77
N ASP A 66 -11.24 -11.45 2.14
CA ASP A 66 -11.49 -12.14 3.40
C ASP A 66 -10.35 -11.96 4.43
N TRP A 67 -9.46 -10.97 4.25
CA TRP A 67 -8.28 -10.74 5.11
C TRP A 67 -8.57 -10.52 6.61
N LEU A 68 -9.84 -10.25 6.97
CA LEU A 68 -10.35 -10.16 8.33
C LEU A 68 -11.04 -11.44 8.84
N ALA A 69 -11.49 -12.32 7.94
CA ALA A 69 -12.28 -13.50 8.28
C ALA A 69 -11.41 -14.62 8.86
N ASP A 70 -10.21 -14.81 8.32
CA ASP A 70 -9.34 -15.93 8.66
C ASP A 70 -7.90 -15.44 8.86
N GLY A 71 -7.40 -15.50 10.10
CA GLY A 71 -5.97 -15.36 10.33
C GLY A 71 -5.56 -15.03 11.75
N GLU A 72 -4.33 -15.43 12.07
CA GLU A 72 -3.66 -15.00 13.29
C GLU A 72 -3.56 -13.47 13.34
N GLY A 73 -3.73 -12.90 14.53
CA GLY A 73 -3.50 -11.49 14.80
C GLY A 73 -4.60 -10.52 14.39
N VAL A 74 -5.81 -10.96 14.02
CA VAL A 74 -6.99 -10.07 13.96
C VAL A 74 -7.59 -9.90 15.35
N VAL A 75 -7.77 -8.66 15.81
CA VAL A 75 -8.40 -8.37 17.10
C VAL A 75 -9.50 -7.32 16.89
N TYR A 76 -10.74 -7.69 17.17
CA TYR A 76 -11.85 -6.74 17.16
C TYR A 76 -11.76 -5.82 18.38
N LEU A 77 -11.75 -4.51 18.14
CA LEU A 77 -11.58 -3.46 19.15
C LEU A 77 -12.90 -2.84 19.59
N GLY A 78 -14.02 -3.26 19.01
CA GLY A 78 -15.35 -2.69 19.26
C GLY A 78 -15.76 -1.63 18.25
N ARG A 79 -16.80 -0.88 18.59
CA ARG A 79 -17.35 0.18 17.74
C ARG A 79 -16.82 1.55 18.12
N GLN A 80 -16.56 2.38 17.11
CA GLN A 80 -16.14 3.77 17.28
C GLN A 80 -16.75 4.67 16.21
N VAL A 81 -16.88 5.96 16.52
CA VAL A 81 -17.29 6.97 15.54
C VAL A 81 -16.05 7.69 15.01
N THR A 82 -15.84 7.67 13.69
CA THR A 82 -14.76 8.41 13.01
C THR A 82 -15.34 9.20 11.84
N GLY A 83 -15.02 10.49 11.73
CA GLY A 83 -15.58 11.35 10.66
C GLY A 83 -17.12 11.42 10.65
N GLY A 84 -17.77 11.14 11.79
CA GLY A 84 -19.24 11.05 11.88
C GLY A 84 -19.85 9.71 11.44
N ILE A 85 -19.03 8.70 11.11
CA ILE A 85 -19.47 7.36 10.68
C ILE A 85 -19.25 6.36 11.81
N GLU A 86 -20.29 5.59 12.16
CA GLU A 86 -20.17 4.46 13.10
C GLU A 86 -19.46 3.29 12.41
N CYS A 87 -18.33 2.87 12.98
CA CYS A 87 -17.46 1.84 12.43
C CYS A 87 -17.26 0.70 13.42
N ASP A 88 -17.23 -0.52 12.91
CA ASP A 88 -16.54 -1.63 13.54
C ASP A 88 -15.03 -1.45 13.33
N VAL A 89 -14.22 -1.78 14.35
CA VAL A 89 -12.78 -1.51 14.36
C VAL A 89 -11.99 -2.78 14.64
N TRP A 90 -10.94 -3.04 13.85
CA TRP A 90 -10.05 -4.18 14.03
C TRP A 90 -8.59 -3.73 14.05
N ASP A 91 -7.82 -4.30 14.97
CA ASP A 91 -6.37 -4.37 14.85
C ASP A 91 -5.99 -5.60 14.03
N LYS A 92 -4.99 -5.45 13.16
CA LYS A 92 -4.32 -6.56 12.50
C LYS A 92 -2.83 -6.53 12.81
N LEU A 93 -2.39 -7.52 13.57
CA LEU A 93 -0.99 -7.83 13.90
C LEU A 93 -0.23 -6.68 14.58
N GLY A 94 -0.94 -5.76 15.24
CA GLY A 94 -0.34 -4.54 15.77
C GLY A 94 0.30 -3.64 14.70
N PHE A 95 -0.06 -3.83 13.43
CA PHE A 95 0.46 -3.08 12.30
C PHE A 95 -0.56 -2.11 11.73
N VAL A 96 -1.82 -2.54 11.61
CA VAL A 96 -2.86 -1.69 11.02
C VAL A 96 -4.14 -1.75 11.83
N VAL A 97 -4.75 -0.59 12.04
CA VAL A 97 -6.09 -0.45 12.59
C VAL A 97 -7.04 -0.07 11.47
N TYR A 98 -8.02 -0.94 11.21
CA TYR A 98 -8.99 -0.81 10.13
C TYR A 98 -10.37 -0.46 10.67
N PHE A 99 -11.01 0.50 10.01
CA PHE A 99 -12.35 0.97 10.32
C PHE A 99 -13.26 0.64 9.15
N GLN A 100 -14.29 -0.17 9.42
CA GLN A 100 -15.33 -0.53 8.46
C GLN A 100 -16.65 0.05 8.93
N GLU A 101 -17.40 0.69 8.03
CA GLU A 101 -18.73 1.19 8.38
C GLU A 101 -19.67 0.03 8.76
N VAL A 102 -20.35 0.15 9.90
CA VAL A 102 -21.28 -0.88 10.41
C VAL A 102 -22.45 -1.11 9.45
N ALA A 103 -22.98 -0.04 8.85
CA ALA A 103 -24.19 -0.10 8.03
C ALA A 103 -23.99 -0.80 6.67
N THR A 104 -22.80 -0.69 6.08
CA THR A 104 -22.57 -1.14 4.68
C THR A 104 -21.39 -2.09 4.51
N GLY A 105 -20.49 -2.18 5.50
CA GLY A 105 -19.25 -2.92 5.35
C GLY A 105 -18.18 -2.19 4.51
N ARG A 106 -18.39 -0.92 4.10
CA ARG A 106 -17.39 -0.19 3.32
C ARG A 106 -16.17 0.19 4.16
N PRO A 107 -14.96 0.24 3.57
CA PRO A 107 -13.79 0.80 4.24
C PRO A 107 -13.99 2.28 4.52
N VAL A 108 -13.60 2.74 5.72
CA VAL A 108 -13.70 4.15 6.13
C VAL A 108 -12.33 4.74 6.41
N ARG A 109 -11.46 4.00 7.09
CA ARG A 109 -10.16 4.50 7.53
C ARG A 109 -9.18 3.37 7.78
N TRP A 110 -7.91 3.66 7.53
CA TRP A 110 -6.77 2.83 7.89
C TRP A 110 -5.77 3.67 8.70
N ASN A 111 -5.28 3.12 9.81
CA ASN A 111 -4.15 3.68 10.54
C ASN A 111 -3.02 2.67 10.53
N PHE A 112 -1.91 3.02 9.90
CA PHE A 112 -0.67 2.26 9.96
C PHE A 112 0.07 2.66 11.24
N LEU A 113 0.36 1.67 12.08
CA LEU A 113 1.00 1.81 13.39
C LEU A 113 2.54 1.71 13.31
N ASP A 114 3.09 1.71 12.10
CA ASP A 114 4.53 1.70 11.88
C ASP A 114 5.16 3.09 12.14
N VAL A 115 6.45 3.21 11.84
CA VAL A 115 7.22 4.46 12.05
C VAL A 115 6.65 5.64 11.25
N THR A 116 5.95 5.35 10.14
CA THR A 116 5.39 6.38 9.26
C THR A 116 4.15 7.02 9.89
N GLY A 117 3.41 6.28 10.72
CA GLY A 117 2.18 6.75 11.37
C GLY A 117 1.10 7.20 10.38
N ILE A 118 1.09 6.64 9.16
CA ILE A 118 0.16 7.04 8.10
C ILE A 118 -1.29 6.79 8.52
N GLN A 119 -2.13 7.80 8.34
CA GLN A 119 -3.58 7.70 8.50
C GLN A 119 -4.23 8.00 7.15
N GLN A 120 -5.07 7.08 6.68
CA GLN A 120 -5.77 7.19 5.40
C GLN A 120 -7.27 7.19 5.66
N PHE A 121 -7.96 8.15 5.08
CA PHE A 121 -9.41 8.27 5.14
C PHE A 121 -9.99 8.04 3.74
N VAL A 122 -11.01 7.20 3.66
CA VAL A 122 -11.74 6.94 2.42
C VAL A 122 -12.71 8.10 2.20
N MET A 123 -12.49 8.86 1.13
CA MET A 123 -13.33 10.01 0.77
C MET A 123 -14.49 9.60 -0.15
N SER A 124 -14.26 8.63 -1.03
CA SER A 124 -15.25 8.03 -1.93
C SER A 124 -14.98 6.53 -2.06
N PHE A 125 -16.04 5.75 -2.27
CA PHE A 125 -15.96 4.30 -2.44
C PHE A 125 -17.00 3.85 -3.47
N GLU A 126 -16.52 3.30 -4.58
CA GLU A 126 -17.35 2.92 -5.72
C GLU A 126 -17.02 1.48 -6.12
N ILE A 127 -18.05 0.64 -6.16
CA ILE A 127 -17.91 -0.77 -6.55
C ILE A 127 -18.14 -0.87 -8.07
N GLY A 128 -17.29 -1.65 -8.74
CA GLY A 128 -17.42 -1.93 -10.18
C GLY A 128 -16.81 -0.87 -11.09
N VAL A 129 -16.04 0.07 -10.53
CA VAL A 129 -15.18 0.95 -11.32
C VAL A 129 -14.00 0.13 -11.83
N GLU A 130 -13.80 0.13 -13.14
CA GLU A 130 -12.65 -0.47 -13.78
C GLU A 130 -11.69 0.62 -14.27
N MET A 131 -10.39 0.33 -14.24
CA MET A 131 -9.42 1.22 -14.86
C MET A 131 -9.60 1.18 -16.38
N PRO A 132 -9.75 2.32 -17.07
CA PRO A 132 -10.14 2.33 -18.48
C PRO A 132 -9.16 1.63 -19.42
N GLU A 133 -7.86 1.70 -19.12
CA GLU A 133 -6.81 1.11 -19.93
C GLU A 133 -5.99 0.11 -19.11
N ASP A 134 -5.82 -1.11 -19.62
CA ASP A 134 -5.08 -2.17 -18.92
C ASP A 134 -3.57 -1.85 -18.82
N SER A 135 -3.07 -0.98 -19.71
CA SER A 135 -1.69 -0.47 -19.70
C SER A 135 -1.34 0.32 -18.44
N GLU A 136 -2.33 0.92 -17.76
CA GLU A 136 -2.12 1.65 -16.50
C GLU A 136 -1.67 0.73 -15.35
N TRP A 137 -1.87 -0.59 -15.49
CA TRP A 137 -1.40 -1.59 -14.53
C TRP A 137 0.05 -2.04 -14.79
N GLN A 138 0.68 -1.56 -15.88
CA GLN A 138 2.01 -2.02 -16.26
C GLN A 138 3.07 -1.04 -15.79
N ALA A 139 4.10 -1.57 -15.14
CA ALA A 139 5.30 -0.80 -14.86
C ALA A 139 5.96 -0.40 -16.20
N PRO A 140 6.46 0.85 -16.34
CA PRO A 140 7.08 1.32 -17.56
C PRO A 140 8.40 0.59 -17.86
N ALA A 141 8.85 0.62 -19.12
CA ALA A 141 10.04 -0.10 -19.56
C ALA A 141 11.31 0.24 -18.75
N HIS A 142 11.44 1.47 -18.25
CA HIS A 142 12.59 1.89 -17.44
C HIS A 142 12.63 1.25 -16.04
N CYS A 143 11.57 0.54 -15.62
CA CYS A 143 11.59 -0.32 -14.44
C CYS A 143 12.34 -1.63 -14.64
N PHE A 144 12.65 -1.98 -15.89
CA PHE A 144 13.30 -3.23 -16.27
C PHE A 144 14.66 -2.87 -16.92
N PRO A 145 15.73 -2.71 -16.13
CA PRO A 145 17.06 -2.51 -16.70
C PRO A 145 17.41 -3.70 -17.58
N ALA A 146 18.12 -3.46 -18.68
CA ALA A 146 18.62 -4.54 -19.52
C ALA A 146 19.57 -5.42 -18.71
N ASP A 147 19.50 -6.74 -18.92
CA ASP A 147 20.52 -7.68 -18.44
C ASP A 147 21.81 -7.44 -19.24
N ASP A 148 22.55 -6.38 -18.90
CA ASP A 148 23.93 -6.28 -19.29
C ASP A 148 24.70 -7.25 -18.39
N ASP A 149 25.08 -8.39 -18.95
CA ASP A 149 25.96 -9.40 -18.35
C ASP A 149 27.33 -8.77 -18.00
N ASP A 150 27.41 -8.04 -16.88
CA ASP A 150 28.67 -7.69 -16.24
C ASP A 150 28.45 -7.56 -14.73
N GLU A 151 29.09 -8.45 -13.97
CA GLU A 151 29.24 -8.38 -12.51
C GLU A 151 29.97 -7.08 -12.12
N GLU A 152 29.24 -5.97 -11.96
CA GLU A 152 29.71 -4.85 -11.15
C GLU A 152 28.78 -4.64 -9.96
N THR A 153 29.23 -5.22 -8.84
CA THR A 153 28.93 -4.86 -7.45
C THR A 153 28.20 -3.52 -7.33
N ILE A 154 26.86 -3.56 -7.21
CA ILE A 154 26.05 -2.40 -6.87
C ILE A 154 26.48 -1.91 -5.49
N LYS A 155 27.37 -0.92 -5.46
CA LYS A 155 27.51 -0.05 -4.30
C LYS A 155 26.22 0.75 -4.23
N SER A 156 25.46 0.52 -3.17
CA SER A 156 24.36 1.37 -2.77
C SER A 156 24.87 2.79 -2.52
N GLU A 157 24.90 3.64 -3.55
CA GLU A 157 24.94 5.08 -3.36
C GLU A 157 23.51 5.54 -3.07
N SER A 158 23.21 5.49 -1.78
CA SER A 158 22.13 6.24 -1.14
C SER A 158 22.41 7.72 -1.34
N ASP A 159 22.04 8.27 -2.48
CA ASP A 159 21.79 9.72 -2.56
C ASP A 159 20.47 10.00 -1.84
N ARG A 160 20.61 10.71 -0.73
CA ARG A 160 19.56 11.00 0.24
C ARG A 160 18.40 11.74 -0.41
N ILE A 161 17.31 11.00 -0.67
CA ILE A 161 15.97 11.57 -0.58
C ILE A 161 15.54 11.40 0.88
N ASP A 162 15.60 12.49 1.65
CA ASP A 162 15.05 12.57 3.00
C ASP A 162 13.53 12.31 2.92
N GLY A 163 13.15 11.04 3.08
CA GLY A 163 11.79 10.52 2.90
C GLY A 163 11.73 9.00 2.67
N VAL A 164 12.87 8.35 2.34
CA VAL A 164 12.94 6.93 1.92
C VAL A 164 13.28 5.94 3.06
N GLN A 165 13.48 6.43 4.28
CA GLN A 165 13.67 5.54 5.44
C GLN A 165 12.39 4.75 5.80
N ASP A 166 11.22 5.32 5.50
CA ASP A 166 9.89 4.80 5.86
C ASP A 166 9.54 3.45 5.19
N GLY A 167 10.04 3.19 3.97
CA GLY A 167 9.73 1.95 3.23
C GLY A 167 10.43 0.70 3.78
N LEU A 168 11.61 0.86 4.37
CA LEU A 168 12.41 -0.25 4.92
C LEU A 168 11.80 -0.83 6.20
N ASP A 169 11.12 0.00 7.00
CA ASP A 169 10.44 -0.43 8.23
C ASP A 169 9.08 -1.06 7.94
N ALA A 170 8.35 -0.58 6.94
CA ALA A 170 7.15 -1.23 6.41
C ALA A 170 7.48 -2.64 5.86
N ALA A 171 8.57 -2.81 5.11
CA ALA A 171 9.03 -4.12 4.62
C ALA A 171 9.35 -5.12 5.77
N ARG A 172 9.84 -4.64 6.91
CA ARG A 172 10.14 -5.47 8.09
C ARG A 172 8.88 -5.91 8.83
N LEU A 173 7.83 -5.07 8.85
CA LEU A 173 6.50 -5.40 9.38
C LEU A 173 5.70 -6.30 8.43
N LEU A 174 5.83 -6.11 7.11
CA LEU A 174 5.19 -6.95 6.09
C LEU A 174 5.77 -8.37 6.04
N ARG A 175 7.05 -8.56 6.40
CA ARG A 175 7.61 -9.91 6.65
C ARG A 175 6.89 -10.66 7.79
N LYS A 176 6.34 -9.96 8.79
CA LYS A 176 5.51 -10.59 9.84
C LYS A 176 4.12 -10.97 9.34
N LEU A 177 3.53 -10.16 8.45
CA LEU A 177 2.26 -10.46 7.77
C LEU A 177 2.36 -11.71 6.90
N ALA A 178 3.46 -11.86 6.16
CA ALA A 178 3.72 -13.05 5.35
C ALA A 178 3.98 -14.32 6.18
N GLY A 179 4.53 -14.19 7.39
CA GLY A 179 4.71 -15.31 8.32
C GLY A 179 3.42 -15.78 9.00
N ALA A 180 2.33 -14.99 8.92
CA ALA A 180 1.02 -15.29 9.49
C ALA A 180 0.00 -15.78 8.44
N ALA A 181 0.36 -15.78 7.15
CA ALA A 181 -0.43 -16.40 6.11
C ALA A 181 -0.14 -17.91 6.10
N PRO A 182 -1.13 -18.80 6.34
CA PRO A 182 -0.90 -20.23 6.17
C PRO A 182 -0.61 -20.47 4.69
N PHE A 183 0.59 -20.96 4.40
CA PHE A 183 0.89 -21.57 3.12
C PHE A 183 -0.06 -22.76 2.94
N TYR A 184 -0.95 -22.67 1.97
CA TYR A 184 -1.66 -23.81 1.39
C TYR A 184 -1.61 -23.70 -0.13
#